data_AF-A0A1Z4QI67-F1
#
_entry.id   AF-A0A1Z4QI67-F1
#
_cell.length_a   1.000
_cell.length_b   1.000
_cell.length_c   1.000
_cell.angle_alpha   90.00
_cell.angle_beta   90.00
_cell.angle_gamma   90.00
#
_symmetry.space_group_name_H-M   'P 1'
#
loop_
_entity.id
_entity.type
_entity.pdbx_description
1 polymer ?
#
loop_
_entity_poly.entity_id
_entity_poly.type
_entity_poly.pdbx_seq_one_letter_code
_entity_poly.pdbx_strand_id
1 'polypeptide(L)'
;MLKIDCARWNQNAAILREEALKADHARSRERFMALYEICNGKNATQVGKETGRNPQTIMEWVHRYNLSGMEALRYQHTGGHPPFFPQR
;
A
#
# COMPACT_ATOMS: atom_id res chain seq x y z
N MET A 1 17.41 -6.15 -3.36
CA MET A 1 16.80 -5.71 -2.09
C MET A 1 15.70 -4.72 -2.41
N LEU A 2 14.46 -4.97 -1.97
CA LEU A 2 13.33 -4.07 -2.21
C LEU A 2 13.60 -2.75 -1.48
N LYS A 3 13.63 -1.62 -2.20
CA LYS A 3 13.86 -0.29 -1.64
C LYS A 3 12.66 0.60 -1.90
N ILE A 4 12.25 1.33 -0.87
CA ILE A 4 11.21 2.35 -0.97
C ILE A 4 11.91 3.69 -1.18
N ASP A 5 11.52 4.38 -2.24
CA ASP A 5 12.16 5.62 -2.68
C ASP A 5 11.51 6.85 -2.02
N CYS A 6 11.52 6.88 -0.68
CA CYS A 6 10.86 7.95 0.08
C CYS A 6 11.44 9.34 -0.23
N ALA A 7 12.75 9.43 -0.50
CA ALA A 7 13.44 10.68 -0.78
C ALA A 7 12.89 11.38 -2.04
N ARG A 8 12.53 10.60 -3.08
CA ARG A 8 11.94 11.13 -4.32
C ARG A 8 10.63 11.88 -4.08
N TRP A 9 9.88 11.50 -3.05
CA TRP A 9 8.60 12.13 -2.70
C TRP A 9 8.72 13.10 -1.52
N ASN A 10 9.93 13.44 -1.08
CA ASN A 10 10.18 14.21 0.14
C ASN A 10 9.47 13.63 1.39
N GLN A 11 9.46 12.29 1.47
CA GLN A 11 8.78 11.52 2.51
C GLN A 11 9.78 10.72 3.34
N ASN A 12 9.31 10.12 4.44
CA ASN A 12 10.06 9.20 5.27
C ASN A 12 9.12 8.16 5.92
N ALA A 13 9.68 7.22 6.66
CA ALA A 13 8.92 6.19 7.36
C ALA A 13 7.87 6.76 8.32
N ALA A 14 8.19 7.83 9.05
CA ALA A 14 7.26 8.45 9.99
C ALA A 14 6.01 9.01 9.30
N ILE A 15 6.17 9.62 8.12
CA ILE A 15 5.04 10.13 7.33
C ILE A 15 4.16 8.97 6.83
N LEU A 16 4.77 7.85 6.39
CA LEU A 16 3.99 6.65 6.00
C LEU A 16 3.17 6.09 7.16
N ARG A 17 3.75 6.07 8.37
CA ARG A 17 3.03 5.66 9.59
C ARG A 17 1.90 6.63 9.91
N GLU A 18 2.13 7.94 9.83
CA GLU A 18 1.11 8.95 10.08
C GLU A 18 -0.07 8.81 9.10
N GLU A 19 0.20 8.66 7.81
CA GLU A 19 -0.83 8.45 6.79
C GLU A 19 -1.59 7.14 7.02
N ALA A 20 -0.93 6.08 7.48
CA ALA A 20 -1.62 4.84 7.86
C ALA A 20 -2.63 5.08 9.00
N LEU A 21 -2.24 5.83 10.02
CA LEU A 21 -3.10 6.15 11.16
C LEU A 21 -4.28 7.05 10.78
N LYS A 22 -4.08 7.96 9.81
CA LYS A 22 -5.13 8.83 9.26
C LYS A 22 -6.00 8.15 8.21
N ALA A 23 -5.61 6.99 7.69
CA ALA A 23 -6.32 6.33 6.60
C ALA A 23 -7.71 5.83 7.02
N ASP A 24 -8.72 6.38 6.36
CA ASP A 24 -10.14 6.02 6.49
C ASP A 24 -10.37 4.53 6.16
N HIS A 25 -9.83 4.07 5.03
CA HIS A 25 -10.02 2.70 4.57
C HIS A 25 -8.94 1.73 5.07
N ALA A 26 -9.36 0.58 5.62
CA ALA A 26 -8.46 -0.45 6.17
C ALA A 26 -7.40 -0.95 5.17
N ARG A 27 -7.75 -1.10 3.88
CA ARG A 27 -6.78 -1.48 2.83
C ARG A 27 -5.69 -0.43 2.60
N SER A 28 -6.00 0.86 2.72
CA SER A 28 -4.98 1.91 2.62
C SER A 28 -4.05 1.89 3.82
N ARG A 29 -4.61 1.75 5.02
CA ARG A 29 -3.86 1.59 6.26
C ARG A 29 -2.88 0.42 6.19
N GLU A 30 -3.35 -0.74 5.74
CA GLU A 30 -2.53 -1.95 5.56
C GLU A 30 -1.35 -1.69 4.63
N ARG A 31 -1.61 -1.06 3.48
CA ARG A 31 -0.56 -0.74 2.48
C ARG A 31 0.48 0.22 3.03
N PHE A 32 0.06 1.30 3.70
CA PHE A 32 0.98 2.27 4.28
C PHE A 32 1.83 1.64 5.41
N MET A 33 1.24 0.81 6.27
CA MET A 33 1.98 0.08 7.30
C MET A 33 2.99 -0.90 6.71
N ALA A 34 2.63 -1.62 5.63
CA ALA A 34 3.56 -2.53 4.97
C ALA A 34 4.81 -1.79 4.44
N LEU A 35 4.64 -0.59 3.88
CA LEU A 35 5.77 0.22 3.43
C LEU A 35 6.58 0.82 4.59
N TYR A 36 5.93 1.23 5.68
CA TYR A 36 6.61 1.65 6.89
C TYR A 36 7.54 0.56 7.44
N GLU A 37 7.04 -0.68 7.54
CA GLU A 37 7.83 -1.83 8.02
C GLU A 37 9.04 -2.13 7.13
N ILE A 38 8.88 -2.00 5.81
CA ILE A 38 10.00 -2.16 4.86
C ILE A 38 11.02 -1.02 4.99
N CYS A 39 10.58 0.22 5.21
CA CYS A 39 11.49 1.32 5.51
C CYS A 39 12.30 1.07 6.79
N ASN A 40 11.73 0.36 7.77
CA ASN A 40 12.41 -0.03 9.01
C ASN A 40 13.28 -1.30 8.86
N GLY A 41 13.48 -1.80 7.63
CA GLY A 41 14.42 -2.88 7.34
C GLY A 41 13.79 -4.27 7.19
N LYS A 42 12.46 -4.42 7.30
CA LYS A 42 11.81 -5.69 6.96
C LYS A 42 11.82 -5.92 5.45
N ASN A 43 11.78 -7.17 5.04
CA ASN A 43 11.58 -7.54 3.63
C ASN A 43 10.11 -7.91 3.35
N ALA A 44 9.73 -7.96 2.06
CA ALA A 44 8.37 -8.27 1.63
C ALA A 44 7.87 -9.65 2.13
N THR A 45 8.77 -10.62 2.32
CA THR A 45 8.42 -11.94 2.83
C THR A 45 8.04 -11.89 4.30
N GLN A 46 8.80 -11.16 5.12
CA GLN A 46 8.49 -10.94 6.53
C GLN A 46 7.16 -10.21 6.70
N VAL A 47 6.99 -9.09 5.98
CA VAL A 47 5.75 -8.31 6.04
C VAL A 47 4.57 -9.14 5.54
N GLY A 48 4.70 -9.84 4.41
CA GLY A 48 3.65 -10.71 3.90
C GLY A 48 3.23 -11.79 4.90
N LYS A 49 4.19 -12.41 5.60
CA LYS A 49 3.91 -13.39 6.65
C LYS A 49 3.15 -12.79 7.84
N GLU A 50 3.52 -11.59 8.28
CA GLU A 50 2.88 -10.90 9.41
C GLU A 50 1.48 -10.37 9.08
N THR A 51 1.26 -9.92 7.84
CA THR A 51 -0.02 -9.36 7.40
C THR A 51 -0.94 -10.39 6.73
N GLY A 52 -0.50 -11.65 6.59
CA GLY A 52 -1.23 -12.68 5.83
C GLY A 52 -1.37 -12.36 4.34
N ARG A 53 -0.43 -11.60 3.77
CA ARG A 53 -0.42 -11.19 2.35
C ARG A 53 0.65 -11.94 1.57
N ASN A 54 0.38 -12.14 0.29
CA ASN A 54 1.39 -12.67 -0.62
C ASN A 54 2.54 -11.65 -0.73
N PRO A 55 3.82 -12.05 -0.56
CA PRO A 55 4.97 -11.17 -0.73
C PRO A 55 4.99 -10.42 -2.07
N GLN A 56 4.47 -11.05 -3.14
CA GLN A 56 4.32 -10.42 -4.46
C GLN A 56 3.39 -9.21 -4.44
N THR A 57 2.32 -9.26 -3.65
CA THR A 57 1.40 -8.14 -3.47
C THR A 57 2.08 -6.98 -2.74
N ILE A 58 2.92 -7.28 -1.74
CA ILE A 58 3.70 -6.26 -1.04
C ILE A 58 4.72 -5.60 -1.98
N MET A 59 5.41 -6.40 -2.81
CA MET A 59 6.32 -5.88 -3.83
C MET A 59 5.62 -4.97 -4.84
N GLU A 60 4.41 -5.34 -5.24
CA GLU A 60 3.57 -4.56 -6.16
C GLU A 60 3.19 -3.20 -5.54
N TRP A 61 2.86 -3.15 -4.25
CA TRP A 61 2.62 -1.88 -3.53
C TRP A 61 3.85 -0.98 -3.48
N VAL A 62 5.03 -1.55 -3.20
CA VAL A 62 6.28 -0.78 -3.22
C VAL A 62 6.57 -0.23 -4.62
N HIS A 63 6.36 -1.04 -5.67
CA HIS A 63 6.55 -0.59 -7.04
C HIS A 63 5.61 0.57 -7.40
N ARG A 64 4.32 0.45 -7.07
CA ARG A 64 3.33 1.51 -7.27
C ARG A 64 3.68 2.79 -6.54
N TYR A 65 4.13 2.69 -5.29
CA TYR A 65 4.57 3.85 -4.52
C TYR A 65 5.81 4.52 -5.14
N ASN A 66 6.80 3.73 -5.56
CA ASN A 66 8.00 4.28 -6.20
C ASN A 66 7.69 4.98 -7.53
N LEU A 67 6.62 4.58 -8.22
CA LEU A 67 6.16 5.20 -9.47
C LEU A 67 5.32 6.46 -9.25
N SER A 68 4.35 6.42 -8.34
CA SER A 68 3.28 7.43 -8.26
C SER A 68 3.03 7.98 -6.84
N GLY A 69 3.86 7.63 -5.86
CA GLY A 69 3.78 8.12 -4.49
C GLY A 69 2.61 7.54 -3.68
N MET A 70 2.21 8.27 -2.64
CA MET A 70 1.19 7.81 -1.66
C MET A 70 -0.20 7.61 -2.26
N GLU A 71 -0.55 8.39 -3.28
CA GLU A 71 -1.84 8.31 -3.98
C GLU A 71 -2.10 6.89 -4.49
N ALA A 72 -1.06 6.19 -4.95
CA ALA A 72 -1.15 4.84 -5.49
C ALA A 72 -1.55 3.76 -4.45
N LEU A 73 -1.41 4.09 -3.16
CA LEU A 73 -1.75 3.23 -2.04
C LEU A 73 -3.17 3.48 -1.51
N ARG A 74 -3.76 4.63 -1.85
CA ARG A 74 -5.15 4.93 -1.49
C ARG A 74 -6.07 3.90 -2.13
N TYR A 75 -7.08 3.48 -1.37
CA TYR A 75 -8.07 2.55 -1.85
C TYR A 75 -8.99 3.33 -2.78
N GLN A 76 -9.09 2.86 -4.02
CA GLN A 76 -10.06 3.35 -4.98
C GLN A 76 -11.09 2.26 -5.19
N HIS A 77 -12.36 2.59 -4.95
CA HIS A 77 -13.45 1.71 -5.28
C HIS A 77 -13.62 1.72 -6.81
N THR A 78 -13.01 0.75 -7.48
CA THR A 78 -13.32 0.43 -8.87
C THR A 78 -14.68 -0.24 -8.87
N GLY A 79 -15.75 0.54 -9.06
CA GLY A 79 -17.12 0.04 -9.11
C GLY A 79 -17.17 -1.24 -9.93
N GLY A 80 -17.74 -2.29 -9.34
CA GLY A 80 -17.83 -3.59 -9.99
C GLY A 80 -18.56 -3.49 -11.34
N HIS A 81 -18.47 -4.55 -12.14
CA HIS A 81 -19.24 -4.61 -13.38
C HIS A 81 -20.72 -4.34 -13.08
N PRO A 82 -21.36 -3.37 -13.78
CA PRO A 82 -22.78 -3.14 -13.59
C PRO A 82 -23.54 -4.45 -13.86
N PRO A 83 -24.63 -4.72 -13.13
CA PRO A 83 -25.42 -5.92 -13.35
C PRO A 83 -25.86 -5.97 -14.82
N PHE A 84 -25.70 -7.13 -15.46
CA PHE A 84 -25.98 -7.34 -16.88
C PHE A 84 -27.46 -7.13 -17.25
N PHE A 85 -28.37 -7.07 -16.26
CA PHE A 85 -29.78 -6.82 -16.46
C PHE A 85 -30.24 -5.65 -15.58
N PRO A 86 -30.93 -4.64 -16.15
CA PRO A 86 -31.63 -3.65 -15.35
C PRO A 86 -32.75 -4.35 -14.58
N GLN A 87 -32.78 -4.17 -13.25
CA GLN A 87 -33.95 -4.56 -12.46
C GLN A 87 -35.12 -3.69 -12.93
N ARG A 88 -36.20 -4.36 -13.33
CA ARG A 88 -37.40 -3.77 -13.91
C ARG A 88 -38.47 -3.55 -12.85
#